data_AF-A0AAV7VRW7-F1
#
_entry.id   AF-A0AAV7VRW7-F1
#
_cell.length_a   1.000
_cell.length_b   1.000
_cell.length_c   1.000
_cell.angle_alpha   90.00
_cell.angle_beta   90.00
_cell.angle_gamma   90.00
#
_symmetry.space_group_name_H-M   'P 1'
#
loop_
_entity.id
_entity.type
_entity.pdbx_description
1 polymer ?
#
loop_
_entity_poly.entity_id
_entity_poly.type
_entity_poly.pdbx_seq_one_letter_code
_entity_poly.pdbx_strand_id
1 'polypeptide(L)'
;MEGASAPICLVDLLPNLPLVLYPRPQETNEARRDTFGTHEILHHLAGAEIVEPLLMSDNQAQITVSEPSAVESMLASLTESIKKGFLTSEANQAEIRLSCDSLEKKIDLLALRTQALEESVETMREDLRKIQQLKGTERDLQEKLEHLENNSRRNNLRILNVLEGVEGSDLKKYIAPLIKKVIPLD
;
A
#
# COMPACT_ATOMS: atom_id res chain seq x y z
N MET A 1 0.56 -6.86 48.57
CA MET A 1 1.77 -7.08 47.76
C MET A 1 1.28 -7.34 46.34
N GLU A 2 0.72 -6.33 45.68
CA GLU A 2 1.44 -5.35 44.85
C GLU A 2 2.36 -6.02 43.83
N GLY A 3 1.89 -6.05 42.59
CA GLY A 3 2.63 -6.39 41.39
C GLY A 3 2.00 -5.63 40.23
N ALA A 4 2.21 -4.32 40.21
CA ALA A 4 1.73 -3.43 39.16
C ALA A 4 2.44 -3.77 37.83
N SER A 5 1.70 -4.32 36.87
CA SER A 5 2.16 -4.49 35.49
C SER A 5 1.95 -3.16 34.76
N ALA A 6 3.03 -2.45 34.51
CA ALA A 6 3.02 -1.20 33.74
C ALA A 6 2.47 -1.44 32.31
N PRO A 7 1.74 -0.47 31.72
CA PRO A 7 1.35 -0.55 30.32
C PRO A 7 2.59 -0.33 29.44
N ILE A 8 2.85 -1.27 28.54
CA ILE A 8 3.88 -1.15 27.51
C ILE A 8 3.44 -0.05 26.56
N CYS A 9 4.07 1.12 26.65
CA CYS A 9 3.93 2.19 25.68
C CYS A 9 4.50 1.71 24.33
N LEU A 10 3.62 1.54 23.35
CA LEU A 10 3.95 1.19 21.96
C LEU A 10 4.59 2.38 21.19
N VAL A 11 5.40 3.19 21.87
CA VAL A 11 6.03 4.40 21.31
C VAL A 11 7.56 4.24 21.18
N ASP A 12 8.14 3.18 21.76
CA ASP A 12 9.60 3.05 21.86
C ASP A 12 10.28 2.23 20.74
N LEU A 13 9.60 1.95 19.61
CA LEU A 13 10.17 1.10 18.55
C LEU A 13 10.58 1.79 17.24
N LEU A 14 10.50 3.12 17.11
CA LEU A 14 11.03 3.81 15.92
C LEU A 14 11.63 5.18 16.25
N PRO A 15 12.92 5.27 16.61
CA PRO A 15 13.63 6.54 16.56
C PRO A 15 14.16 6.75 15.13
N ASN A 16 13.82 7.92 14.55
CA ASN A 16 14.41 8.49 13.33
C ASN A 16 13.95 7.94 11.97
N LEU A 17 12.71 8.27 11.57
CA LEU A 17 12.43 8.54 10.16
C LEU A 17 12.08 10.03 9.99
N PRO A 18 12.79 10.79 9.14
CA PRO A 18 12.38 12.15 8.83
C PRO A 18 11.03 12.12 8.10
N LEU A 19 10.06 12.86 8.63
CA LEU A 19 8.81 13.18 7.93
C LEU A 19 9.14 14.01 6.68
N VAL A 20 9.42 13.34 5.57
CA VAL A 20 9.45 13.98 4.26
C VAL A 20 8.00 14.18 3.83
N LEU A 21 7.48 15.36 4.13
CA LEU A 21 6.22 15.86 3.55
C LEU A 21 6.43 16.04 2.04
N TYR A 22 6.05 15.03 1.26
CA TYR A 22 5.90 15.22 -0.18
C TYR A 22 4.70 16.14 -0.44
N PRO A 23 4.87 17.23 -1.19
CA PRO A 23 3.73 18.03 -1.62
C PRO A 23 2.87 17.21 -2.58
N ARG A 24 1.56 17.23 -2.35
CA ARG A 24 0.53 16.70 -3.26
C ARG A 24 0.73 17.32 -4.65
N PRO A 25 0.84 16.54 -5.74
CA PRO A 25 0.70 17.10 -7.07
C PRO A 25 -0.73 17.59 -7.23
N GLN A 26 -0.89 18.86 -7.59
CA GLN A 26 -2.16 19.45 -7.97
C GLN A 26 -2.56 18.86 -9.32
N GLU A 27 -3.73 18.21 -9.37
CA GLU A 27 -4.36 17.78 -10.62
C GLU A 27 -4.80 19.02 -11.40
N THR A 28 -4.05 19.36 -12.45
CA THR A 28 -4.54 20.24 -13.51
C THR A 28 -5.22 19.40 -14.57
N ASN A 29 -6.55 19.47 -14.59
CA ASN A 29 -7.36 19.13 -15.75
C ASN A 29 -6.93 20.01 -16.93
N GLU A 30 -6.32 19.42 -17.97
CA GLU A 30 -6.52 19.89 -19.34
C GLU A 30 -6.00 18.89 -20.39
N ALA A 31 -6.87 18.67 -21.37
CA ALA A 31 -6.83 17.71 -22.46
C ALA A 31 -5.60 17.81 -23.38
N ARG A 32 -5.14 16.66 -23.87
CA ARG A 32 -4.65 16.41 -25.24
C ARG A 32 -4.76 14.91 -25.50
N ARG A 33 -5.81 14.47 -26.21
CA ARG A 33 -5.74 14.02 -27.62
C ARG A 33 -4.36 13.50 -27.98
N ASP A 34 -4.23 12.18 -28.16
CA ASP A 34 -3.85 11.65 -29.46
C ASP A 34 -4.31 10.19 -29.61
N THR A 35 -4.82 9.95 -30.82
CA THR A 35 -5.36 8.72 -31.38
C THR A 35 -4.24 7.69 -31.61
N PHE A 36 -4.39 6.50 -31.05
CA PHE A 36 -3.79 5.27 -31.59
C PHE A 36 -4.93 4.24 -31.58
N GLY A 37 -5.58 3.93 -32.70
CA GLY A 37 -4.94 3.31 -33.85
C GLY A 37 -5.01 1.80 -33.66
N THR A 38 -6.22 1.24 -33.64
CA THR A 38 -6.46 -0.20 -33.70
C THR A 38 -5.97 -0.71 -35.05
N HIS A 39 -4.75 -1.23 -35.12
CA HIS A 39 -4.33 -2.05 -36.23
C HIS A 39 -4.94 -3.45 -36.08
N GLU A 40 -6.16 -3.61 -36.62
CA GLU A 40 -6.60 -4.88 -37.16
C GLU A 40 -5.64 -5.25 -38.30
N ILE A 41 -4.80 -6.26 -38.09
CA ILE A 41 -4.08 -6.90 -39.20
C ILE A 41 -4.93 -8.06 -39.68
N LEU A 42 -5.61 -7.77 -40.79
CA LEU A 42 -6.38 -8.69 -41.63
C LEU A 42 -5.56 -9.93 -42.00
N HIS A 43 -6.16 -11.10 -41.72
CA HIS A 43 -5.92 -12.33 -42.45
C HIS A 43 -6.23 -12.11 -43.94
N HIS A 44 -5.23 -12.13 -44.82
CA HIS A 44 -5.36 -12.60 -46.21
C HIS A 44 -4.00 -12.65 -46.90
N LEU A 45 -3.42 -13.85 -47.01
CA LEU A 45 -2.58 -14.25 -48.14
C LEU A 45 -2.77 -15.75 -48.39
N ALA A 46 -3.93 -16.08 -48.97
CA ALA A 46 -4.09 -17.28 -49.78
C ALA A 46 -3.91 -16.84 -51.24
N GLY A 47 -2.82 -17.27 -51.88
CA GLY A 47 -2.47 -16.85 -53.22
C GLY A 47 -1.05 -17.27 -53.58
N ALA A 48 -0.79 -18.58 -53.57
CA ALA A 48 0.41 -19.12 -54.20
C ALA A 48 0.20 -19.12 -55.72
N GLU A 49 0.64 -18.06 -56.39
CA GLU A 49 0.84 -18.09 -57.84
C GLU A 49 2.15 -18.81 -58.15
N ILE A 50 2.02 -19.85 -58.95
CA ILE A 50 3.09 -20.58 -59.62
C ILE A 50 3.68 -19.62 -60.66
N VAL A 51 4.93 -19.22 -60.49
CA VAL A 51 5.69 -18.54 -61.56
C VAL A 51 6.70 -19.55 -62.12
N GLU A 52 6.46 -19.96 -63.36
CA GLU A 52 7.37 -20.77 -64.18
C GLU A 52 8.73 -20.07 -64.34
N PRO A 53 9.84 -20.84 -64.45
CA PRO A 53 11.16 -20.28 -64.70
C PRO A 53 11.28 -19.85 -66.17
N LEU A 54 11.45 -18.54 -66.38
CA LEU A 54 11.84 -17.95 -67.66
C LEU A 54 13.29 -18.36 -67.98
N LEU A 55 13.44 -19.28 -68.94
CA LEU A 55 14.71 -19.55 -69.62
C LEU A 55 15.13 -18.29 -70.38
N MET A 56 16.27 -17.71 -70.00
CA MET A 56 16.97 -16.70 -70.80
C MET A 56 18.40 -17.17 -71.06
N SER A 57 18.70 -17.17 -72.36
CA SER A 57 19.89 -17.66 -73.05
C SER A 57 21.23 -17.24 -72.47
N ASP A 58 22.18 -18.14 -72.70
CA ASP A 58 23.63 -17.96 -72.64
C ASP A 58 24.08 -16.62 -73.26
N ASN A 59 24.69 -15.78 -72.41
CA ASN A 59 25.66 -14.78 -72.84
C ASN A 59 26.95 -15.05 -72.08
N GLN A 60 27.77 -15.93 -72.66
CA GLN A 60 29.16 -16.14 -72.25
C GLN A 60 29.99 -14.92 -72.67
N ALA A 61 30.04 -13.91 -71.79
CA ALA A 61 31.16 -13.00 -71.75
C ALA A 61 32.21 -13.60 -70.80
N GLN A 62 33.27 -14.19 -71.38
CA GLN A 62 34.48 -14.53 -70.66
C GLN A 62 35.10 -13.25 -70.08
N ILE A 63 34.79 -12.96 -68.82
CA ILE A 63 35.62 -12.12 -67.97
C ILE A 63 36.59 -13.06 -67.28
N THR A 64 37.78 -13.19 -67.84
CA THR A 64 38.92 -13.84 -67.20
C THR A 64 39.42 -12.94 -66.07
N VAL A 65 38.78 -13.05 -64.90
CA VAL A 65 39.32 -12.49 -63.65
C VAL A 65 40.29 -13.51 -63.06
N SER A 66 41.57 -13.18 -63.15
CA SER A 66 42.64 -13.83 -62.40
C SER A 66 42.40 -13.66 -60.90
N GLU A 67 42.47 -14.78 -60.16
CA GLU A 67 42.36 -14.99 -58.70
C GLU A 67 40.95 -15.10 -58.05
N PRO A 68 40.25 -16.24 -58.22
CA PRO A 68 38.99 -16.56 -57.51
C PRO A 68 39.14 -16.85 -56.00
N SER A 69 40.36 -17.06 -55.50
CA SER A 69 40.60 -17.53 -54.12
C SER A 69 40.31 -16.46 -53.04
N ALA A 70 40.60 -15.18 -53.33
CA ALA A 70 40.42 -14.11 -52.34
C ALA A 70 38.94 -13.73 -52.13
N VAL A 71 38.14 -13.74 -53.21
CA VAL A 71 36.71 -13.39 -53.17
C VAL A 71 35.91 -14.50 -52.48
N GLU A 72 36.21 -15.77 -52.75
CA GLU A 72 35.60 -16.91 -52.05
C GLU A 72 35.93 -16.91 -50.55
N SER A 73 37.18 -16.58 -50.19
CA SER A 73 37.59 -16.42 -48.80
C SER A 73 36.85 -15.29 -48.08
N MET A 74 36.61 -14.15 -48.75
CA MET A 74 35.86 -13.03 -48.20
C MET A 74 34.36 -13.37 -48.03
N LEU A 75 33.75 -14.05 -49.00
CA LEU A 75 32.37 -14.50 -48.91
C LEU A 75 32.16 -15.54 -47.80
N ALA A 76 33.10 -16.48 -47.64
CA ALA A 76 33.06 -17.45 -46.55
C ALA A 76 33.15 -16.75 -45.17
N SER A 77 34.09 -15.81 -45.01
CA SER A 77 34.25 -15.03 -43.77
C SER A 77 33.03 -14.18 -43.45
N LEU A 78 32.43 -13.54 -44.45
CA LEU A 78 31.19 -12.77 -44.29
C LEU A 78 30.03 -13.69 -43.88
N THR A 79 29.88 -14.84 -44.53
CA THR A 79 28.83 -15.82 -44.21
C THR A 79 28.96 -16.33 -42.78
N GLU A 80 30.18 -16.59 -42.32
CA GLU A 80 30.45 -17.00 -40.94
C GLU A 80 30.13 -15.88 -39.94
N SER A 81 30.52 -14.64 -40.26
CA SER A 81 30.22 -13.47 -39.44
C SER A 81 28.71 -13.23 -39.32
N ILE A 82 27.97 -13.36 -40.42
CA ILE A 82 26.50 -13.24 -40.45
C ILE A 82 25.88 -14.35 -39.61
N LYS A 83 26.28 -15.61 -39.80
CA LYS A 83 25.78 -16.75 -39.00
C LYS A 83 26.00 -16.52 -37.51
N LYS A 84 27.20 -16.07 -37.14
CA LYS A 84 27.53 -15.75 -35.75
C LYS A 84 26.64 -14.63 -35.22
N GLY A 85 26.44 -13.57 -35.99
CA GLY A 85 25.53 -12.47 -35.64
C GLY A 85 24.09 -12.95 -35.39
N PHE A 86 23.56 -13.79 -36.27
CA PHE A 86 22.22 -14.38 -36.10
C PHE A 86 22.10 -15.23 -34.84
N LEU A 87 23.07 -16.12 -34.58
CA LEU A 87 23.07 -16.95 -33.37
C LEU A 87 23.13 -16.10 -32.09
N THR A 88 23.95 -15.04 -32.08
CA THR A 88 24.00 -14.12 -30.94
C THR A 88 22.69 -13.35 -30.76
N SER A 89 22.05 -12.95 -31.86
CA SER A 89 20.74 -12.28 -31.82
C SER A 89 19.65 -13.19 -31.29
N GLU A 90 19.60 -14.45 -31.73
CA GLU A 90 18.65 -15.44 -31.19
C GLU A 90 18.86 -15.70 -29.70
N ALA A 91 20.12 -15.83 -29.26
CA ALA A 91 20.43 -16.00 -27.84
C ALA A 91 19.95 -14.80 -27.01
N ASN A 92 20.22 -13.56 -27.47
CA ASN A 92 19.75 -12.36 -26.80
C ASN A 92 18.21 -12.27 -26.78
N GLN A 93 17.54 -12.66 -27.88
CA GLN A 93 16.08 -12.69 -27.93
C GLN A 93 15.50 -13.71 -26.94
N ALA A 94 16.11 -14.87 -26.79
CA ALA A 94 15.70 -15.87 -25.81
C ALA A 94 15.89 -15.35 -24.37
N GLU A 95 17.01 -14.71 -24.08
CA GLU A 95 17.28 -14.11 -22.77
C GLU A 95 16.26 -13.00 -22.43
N ILE A 96 15.97 -12.11 -23.38
CA ILE A 96 14.97 -11.06 -23.20
C ILE A 96 13.59 -11.67 -22.91
N ARG A 97 13.18 -12.72 -23.64
CA ARG A 97 11.91 -13.42 -23.37
C ARG A 97 11.85 -13.97 -21.95
N LEU A 98 12.91 -14.64 -21.50
CA LEU A 98 12.98 -15.17 -20.13
C LEU A 98 12.91 -14.05 -19.08
N SER A 99 13.57 -12.92 -19.34
CA SER A 99 13.49 -11.74 -18.47
C SER A 99 12.07 -11.15 -18.44
N CYS A 100 11.39 -11.07 -19.59
CA CYS A 100 10.00 -10.62 -19.67
C CYS A 100 9.07 -11.54 -18.87
N ASP A 101 9.16 -12.86 -19.06
CA ASP A 101 8.36 -13.84 -18.31
C ASP A 101 8.62 -13.75 -16.80
N SER A 102 9.88 -13.49 -16.41
CA SER A 102 10.22 -13.28 -15.01
C SER A 102 9.63 -11.98 -14.44
N LEU A 103 9.57 -10.92 -15.24
CA LEU A 103 9.00 -9.64 -14.82
C LEU A 103 7.48 -9.73 -14.72
N GLU A 104 6.82 -10.40 -15.65
CA GLU A 104 5.37 -10.65 -15.62
C GLU A 104 4.96 -11.35 -14.32
N LYS A 105 5.65 -12.43 -13.95
CA LYS A 105 5.41 -13.13 -12.67
C LYS A 105 5.61 -12.23 -11.45
N LYS A 106 6.60 -11.33 -11.48
CA LYS A 106 6.84 -10.37 -10.39
C LYS A 106 5.73 -9.33 -10.32
N ILE A 107 5.23 -8.86 -11.46
CA ILE A 107 4.10 -7.93 -11.56
C ILE A 107 2.85 -8.58 -10.98
N ASP A 108 2.54 -9.82 -11.35
CA ASP A 108 1.38 -10.55 -10.82
C ASP A 108 1.45 -10.70 -9.30
N LEU A 109 2.63 -11.09 -8.79
CA LEU A 109 2.86 -11.22 -7.35
C LEU A 109 2.67 -9.88 -6.61
N LEU A 110 3.18 -8.79 -7.19
CA LEU A 110 3.04 -7.45 -6.61
C LEU A 110 1.58 -6.97 -6.67
N ALA A 111 0.85 -7.29 -7.74
CA ALA A 111 -0.57 -6.96 -7.86
C ALA A 111 -1.39 -7.66 -6.77
N LEU A 112 -1.18 -8.97 -6.58
CA LEU A 112 -1.83 -9.73 -5.51
C LEU A 112 -1.50 -9.19 -4.12
N ARG A 113 -0.22 -8.87 -3.87
CA ARG A 113 0.20 -8.30 -2.59
C ARG A 113 -0.43 -6.92 -2.35
N THR A 114 -0.52 -6.09 -3.39
CA THR A 114 -1.14 -4.77 -3.31
C THR A 114 -2.62 -4.89 -2.98
N GLN A 115 -3.35 -5.78 -3.67
CA GLN A 115 -4.76 -6.04 -3.38
C GLN A 115 -4.97 -6.47 -1.91
N ALA A 116 -4.17 -7.42 -1.41
CA ALA A 116 -4.27 -7.87 -0.02
C ALA A 116 -4.00 -6.74 0.99
N LEU A 117 -3.07 -5.84 0.68
CA LEU A 117 -2.79 -4.66 1.52
C LEU A 117 -3.95 -3.65 1.48
N GLU A 118 -4.56 -3.43 0.32
CA GLU A 118 -5.72 -2.55 0.19
C GLU A 118 -6.91 -3.05 1.01
N GLU A 119 -7.20 -4.35 0.94
CA GLU A 119 -8.25 -5.00 1.76
C GLU A 119 -7.96 -4.88 3.26
N SER A 120 -6.70 -5.07 3.65
CA SER A 120 -6.26 -4.90 5.04
C SER A 120 -6.42 -3.46 5.51
N VAL A 121 -6.05 -2.48 4.68
CA VAL A 121 -6.22 -1.05 5.00
C VAL A 121 -7.68 -0.69 5.16
N GLU A 122 -8.57 -1.20 4.32
CA GLU A 122 -10.00 -0.91 4.45
C GLU A 122 -10.59 -1.51 5.72
N THR A 123 -10.16 -2.73 6.08
CA THR A 123 -10.55 -3.35 7.36
C THR A 123 -10.06 -2.51 8.55
N MET A 124 -8.81 -2.05 8.53
CA MET A 124 -8.27 -1.18 9.58
C MET A 124 -9.01 0.16 9.69
N ARG A 125 -9.43 0.75 8.57
CA ARG A 125 -10.23 1.98 8.56
C ARG A 125 -11.57 1.78 9.24
N GLU A 126 -12.23 0.66 8.97
CA GLU A 126 -13.52 0.36 9.57
C GLU A 126 -13.39 0.12 11.08
N ASP A 127 -12.35 -0.58 11.52
CA ASP A 127 -12.10 -0.77 12.95
C ASP A 127 -11.75 0.55 13.66
N LEU A 128 -11.01 1.44 13.02
CA LEU A 128 -10.76 2.78 13.54
C LEU A 128 -12.06 3.58 13.72
N ARG A 129 -13.00 3.50 12.78
CA ARG A 129 -14.32 4.15 12.92
C ARG A 129 -15.08 3.60 14.11
N LYS A 130 -15.11 2.27 14.29
CA LYS A 130 -15.75 1.63 15.45
C LYS A 130 -15.12 2.07 16.77
N ILE A 131 -13.78 2.12 16.85
CA ILE A 131 -13.07 2.59 18.05
C ILE A 131 -13.42 4.04 18.36
N GLN A 132 -13.50 4.90 17.35
CA GLN A 132 -13.89 6.30 17.54
C GLN A 132 -15.32 6.43 18.07
N GLN A 133 -16.26 5.64 17.54
CA GLN A 133 -17.63 5.59 18.05
C GLN A 133 -17.67 5.12 19.50
N LEU A 134 -16.96 4.03 19.83
CA LEU A 134 -16.89 3.50 21.19
C LEU A 134 -16.31 4.53 22.17
N LYS A 135 -15.25 5.24 21.80
CA LYS A 135 -14.68 6.33 22.62
C LYS A 135 -15.67 7.48 22.83
N GLY A 136 -16.51 7.77 21.84
CA GLY A 136 -17.61 8.72 21.98
C GLY A 136 -18.60 8.24 23.04
N THR A 137 -19.09 7.00 22.89
CA THR A 137 -20.05 6.42 23.85
C THR A 137 -19.49 6.28 25.26
N GLU A 138 -18.20 5.96 25.39
CA GLU A 138 -17.51 5.88 26.69
C GLU A 138 -17.53 7.25 27.39
N ARG A 139 -17.19 8.32 26.66
CA ARG A 139 -17.21 9.68 27.20
C ARG A 139 -18.62 10.08 27.65
N ASP A 140 -19.63 9.83 26.82
CA ASP A 140 -21.02 10.16 27.15
C ASP A 140 -21.52 9.39 28.39
N LEU A 141 -21.10 8.13 28.54
CA LEU A 141 -21.44 7.31 29.69
C LEU A 141 -20.72 7.79 30.95
N GLN A 142 -19.45 8.18 30.84
CA GLN A 142 -18.69 8.77 31.95
C GLN A 142 -19.34 10.06 32.45
N GLU A 143 -19.74 10.96 31.55
CA GLU A 143 -20.43 12.21 31.90
C GLU A 143 -21.77 11.92 32.60
N LYS A 144 -22.55 10.96 32.10
CA LYS A 144 -23.80 10.54 32.75
C LYS A 144 -23.57 9.96 34.14
N LEU A 145 -22.53 9.14 34.32
CA LEU A 145 -22.19 8.58 35.62
C LEU A 145 -21.80 9.68 36.61
N GLU A 146 -20.94 10.60 36.20
CA GLU A 146 -20.54 11.74 37.03
C GLU A 146 -21.75 12.60 37.42
N HIS A 147 -22.63 12.88 36.47
CA HIS A 147 -23.87 13.62 36.73
C HIS A 147 -24.77 12.91 37.76
N LEU A 148 -24.97 11.61 37.60
CA LEU A 148 -25.78 10.80 38.53
C LEU A 148 -25.14 10.72 39.91
N GLU A 149 -23.82 10.55 39.99
CA GLU A 149 -23.09 10.52 41.26
C GLU A 149 -23.19 11.85 42.00
N ASN A 150 -23.01 12.96 41.28
CA ASN A 150 -23.15 14.32 41.82
C ASN A 150 -24.58 14.57 42.32
N ASN A 151 -25.60 14.19 41.56
CA ASN A 151 -27.00 14.33 41.99
C ASN A 151 -27.32 13.48 43.21
N SER A 152 -26.82 12.24 43.26
CA SER A 152 -27.00 11.34 44.39
C SER A 152 -26.36 11.89 45.67
N ARG A 153 -25.17 12.50 45.55
CA ARG A 153 -24.44 13.07 46.68
C ARG A 153 -24.81 14.51 47.01
N ARG A 154 -25.60 15.19 46.18
CA ARG A 154 -25.89 16.63 46.29
C ARG A 154 -26.41 17.05 47.66
N ASN A 155 -27.21 16.19 48.29
CA ASN A 155 -27.84 16.46 49.58
C ASN A 155 -27.11 15.77 50.76
N ASN A 156 -25.98 15.10 50.50
CA ASN A 156 -25.21 14.43 51.55
C ASN A 156 -24.26 15.43 52.20
N LEU A 157 -24.34 15.55 53.53
CA LEU A 157 -23.38 16.33 54.32
C LEU A 157 -22.22 15.42 54.74
N ARG A 158 -20.99 15.86 54.48
CA ARG A 158 -19.77 15.24 55.01
C ARG A 158 -19.26 16.06 56.19
N ILE A 159 -19.23 15.43 57.37
CA ILE A 159 -18.65 16.02 58.58
C ILE A 159 -17.24 15.44 58.70
N LEU A 160 -16.21 16.29 58.61
CA LEU A 160 -14.81 15.90 58.72
C LEU A 160 -14.28 16.17 60.13
N ASN A 161 -13.18 15.51 60.51
CA ASN A 161 -12.49 15.68 61.79
C ASN A 161 -13.34 15.35 63.04
N VAL A 162 -14.26 14.39 62.93
CA VAL A 162 -14.93 13.81 64.09
C VAL A 162 -14.10 12.63 64.59
N LEU A 163 -13.77 12.63 65.89
CA LEU A 163 -13.09 11.49 66.52
C LEU A 163 -14.03 10.28 66.56
N GLU A 164 -13.52 9.10 66.25
CA GLU A 164 -14.33 7.88 66.26
C GLU A 164 -14.89 7.59 67.67
N GLY A 165 -16.15 7.16 67.74
CA GLY A 165 -16.80 6.73 68.99
C GLY A 165 -17.36 7.84 69.88
N VAL A 166 -17.10 9.13 69.57
CA VAL A 166 -17.70 10.27 70.32
C VAL A 166 -19.18 10.48 70.02
N GLU A 167 -19.66 9.85 68.95
CA GLU A 167 -21.03 9.95 68.42
C GLU A 167 -22.07 9.30 69.37
N GLY A 168 -21.63 8.35 70.20
CA GLY A 168 -22.50 7.52 71.03
C GLY A 168 -23.40 6.60 70.19
N SER A 169 -24.55 6.19 70.74
CA SER A 169 -25.50 5.30 70.07
C SER A 169 -26.50 6.02 69.15
N ASP A 170 -26.59 7.36 69.22
CA ASP A 170 -27.60 8.15 68.52
C ASP A 170 -26.96 9.35 67.80
N LEU A 171 -26.63 9.13 66.52
CA LEU A 171 -25.98 10.10 65.66
C LEU A 171 -26.80 11.40 65.49
N LYS A 172 -28.13 11.33 65.52
CA LYS A 172 -28.99 12.53 65.35
C LYS A 172 -28.83 13.49 66.53
N LYS A 173 -28.75 12.95 67.75
CA LYS A 173 -28.52 13.76 68.96
C LYS A 173 -27.14 14.40 68.97
N TYR A 174 -26.15 13.71 68.40
CA TYR A 174 -24.79 14.24 68.26
C TYR A 174 -24.70 15.36 67.21
N ILE A 175 -25.31 15.17 66.02
CA ILE A 175 -25.20 16.12 64.90
C ILE A 175 -26.07 17.37 65.10
N ALA A 176 -27.26 17.27 65.68
CA ALA A 176 -28.18 18.40 65.85
C ALA A 176 -27.57 19.67 66.50
N PRO A 177 -26.84 19.58 67.63
CA PRO A 177 -26.17 20.75 68.21
C PRO A 177 -25.00 21.27 67.37
N LEU A 178 -24.29 20.40 66.64
CA LEU A 178 -23.21 20.83 65.73
C LEU A 178 -23.77 21.69 64.60
N ILE A 179 -24.89 21.29 64.00
CA ILE A 179 -25.55 22.07 62.94
C ILE A 179 -26.01 23.43 63.49
N LYS A 180 -26.68 23.47 64.65
CA LYS A 180 -27.14 24.73 65.27
C LYS A 180 -26.00 25.71 65.58
N LYS A 181 -24.80 25.19 65.88
CA LYS A 181 -23.62 26.02 66.16
C LYS A 181 -23.05 26.67 64.90
N VAL A 182 -23.12 25.99 63.76
CA VAL A 182 -22.53 26.44 62.49
C VAL A 182 -23.50 27.27 61.67
N ILE A 183 -24.78 26.91 61.70
CA ILE A 183 -25.86 27.64 61.01
C ILE A 183 -26.76 28.23 62.10
N PRO A 184 -26.54 29.51 62.49
CA PRO A 184 -27.51 30.20 63.32
C PRO A 184 -28.80 30.33 62.52
N LEU A 185 -29.84 29.64 62.99
CA LEU A 185 -31.20 29.84 62.50
C LEU A 185 -31.76 31.04 63.26
N ASP A 186 -31.93 32.16 62.57
CA ASP A 186 -32.71 33.30 63.06
C ASP A 186 -34.18 32.91 63.31
#